data_AF-A0A371P159-F1
#
_entry.id   AF-A0A371P159-F1
#
_cell.length_a   1.000
_cell.length_b   1.000
_cell.length_c   1.000
_cell.angle_alpha   90.00
_cell.angle_beta   90.00
_cell.angle_gamma   90.00
#
_symmetry.space_group_name_H-M   'P 1'
#
loop_
_entity.id
_entity.type
_entity.pdbx_description
1 polymer ?
#
loop_
_entity_poly.entity_id
_entity_poly.type
_entity_poly.pdbx_seq_one_letter_code
_entity_poly.pdbx_strand_id
1 'polypeptide(L)'
;MKKTLSAAFVVAALTLTSACGGGGGDRPSQDKLAAQLKKSTNGAITGKQADCAAKAIIDSDLSDEAVKAVAENNTKYKPSDQDTKAQGDVSKEIGKCITPQTPSSTPAP
;
A
#
# COMPACT_ATOMS: atom_id res chain seq x y z
N MET A 1 28.33 -0.98 51.66
CA MET A 1 27.43 -1.92 50.93
C MET A 1 26.43 -1.11 50.11
N LYS A 2 26.51 -1.20 48.76
CA LYS A 2 25.43 -1.18 47.73
C LYS A 2 24.36 -0.06 47.74
N LYS A 3 24.03 0.69 46.68
CA LYS A 3 24.29 0.59 45.22
C LYS A 3 24.15 1.98 44.57
N THR A 4 24.96 2.20 43.55
CA THR A 4 24.86 3.18 42.46
C THR A 4 23.64 2.91 41.54
N LEU A 5 23.42 3.81 40.57
CA LEU A 5 22.59 3.78 39.34
C LEU A 5 21.58 4.96 39.33
N SER A 6 22.04 6.17 39.01
CA SER A 6 22.07 6.71 37.62
C SER A 6 20.75 6.47 36.87
N ALA A 7 19.79 7.38 37.08
CA ALA A 7 18.62 7.54 36.24
C ALA A 7 19.10 8.02 34.86
N ALA A 8 19.25 7.07 33.95
CA ALA A 8 19.73 7.31 32.61
C ALA A 8 18.87 6.49 31.64
N PHE A 9 18.50 7.16 30.55
CA PHE A 9 18.18 6.59 29.24
C PHE A 9 16.72 6.18 28.91
N VAL A 10 16.20 6.96 27.96
CA VAL A 10 15.23 6.65 26.89
C VAL A 10 13.75 6.59 27.26
N VAL A 11 13.17 7.78 27.36
CA VAL A 11 11.86 8.02 26.73
C VAL A 11 12.12 8.20 25.22
N ALA A 12 11.23 7.63 24.42
CA ALA A 12 11.16 7.67 22.94
C ALA A 12 11.89 6.54 22.21
N ALA A 13 11.20 5.40 22.06
CA ALA A 13 10.84 4.87 20.73
C ALA A 13 10.12 3.52 20.89
N LEU A 14 8.81 3.59 21.07
CA LEU A 14 7.85 2.49 20.87
C LEU A 14 7.74 2.08 19.38
N THR A 15 8.82 2.03 18.60
CA THR A 15 8.71 2.00 17.12
C THR A 15 8.88 0.62 16.48
N LEU A 16 8.83 -0.47 17.24
CA LEU A 16 8.92 -1.83 16.68
C LEU A 16 7.65 -2.68 16.89
N THR A 17 6.49 -2.04 17.07
CA THR A 17 5.20 -2.66 16.75
C THR A 17 4.81 -2.34 15.30
N SER A 18 5.62 -2.78 14.34
CA SER A 18 5.25 -2.75 12.91
C SER A 18 4.20 -3.79 12.53
N ALA A 19 3.54 -4.39 13.52
CA ALA A 19 2.31 -5.13 13.37
C ALA A 19 1.18 -4.39 14.11
N CYS A 20 0.19 -3.95 13.34
CA CYS A 20 -1.08 -3.36 13.78
C CYS A 20 -1.06 -1.85 14.15
N GLY A 21 -1.16 -1.01 13.12
CA GLY A 21 -1.99 0.22 13.14
C GLY A 21 -1.63 1.31 14.13
N GLY A 22 -0.92 2.34 13.67
CA GLY A 22 -0.91 3.63 14.37
C GLY A 22 0.33 4.45 14.07
N GLY A 23 0.19 5.50 13.26
CA GLY A 23 1.20 6.54 13.17
C GLY A 23 1.24 7.27 11.83
N GLY A 24 0.34 8.24 11.66
CA GLY A 24 0.55 9.40 10.79
C GLY A 24 0.23 9.20 9.32
N GLY A 25 -1.00 9.55 8.94
CA GLY A 25 -1.51 9.50 7.57
C GLY A 25 -2.42 8.30 7.37
N ASP A 26 -3.71 8.53 7.16
CA ASP A 26 -4.70 7.46 6.92
C ASP A 26 -4.39 6.62 5.66
N ARG A 27 -3.47 7.09 4.82
CA ARG A 27 -2.98 6.40 3.63
C ARG A 27 -1.87 5.39 3.98
N PRO A 28 -2.08 4.08 3.79
CA PRO A 28 -1.04 3.07 3.97
C PRO A 28 0.11 3.25 2.96
N SER A 29 1.32 2.84 3.36
CA SER A 29 2.52 2.91 2.53
C SER A 29 2.50 1.93 1.35
N GLN A 30 3.30 2.23 0.32
CA GLN A 30 3.40 1.42 -0.91
C GLN A 30 3.78 -0.02 -0.59
N ASP A 31 4.77 -0.21 0.28
CA ASP A 31 5.24 -1.55 0.66
C ASP A 31 4.12 -2.36 1.34
N LYS A 32 3.30 -1.71 2.17
CA LYS A 32 2.18 -2.37 2.86
C LYS A 32 1.10 -2.79 1.87
N LEU A 33 0.77 -1.94 0.89
CA LEU A 33 -0.15 -2.27 -0.19
C LEU A 33 0.40 -3.38 -1.08
N ALA A 34 1.67 -3.31 -1.48
CA ALA A 34 2.30 -4.32 -2.32
C ALA A 34 2.30 -5.68 -1.62
N ALA A 35 2.64 -5.72 -0.32
CA ALA A 35 2.58 -6.93 0.48
C ALA A 35 1.16 -7.51 0.56
N GLN A 36 0.14 -6.67 0.76
CA GLN A 36 -1.26 -7.10 0.76
C GLN A 36 -1.71 -7.60 -0.60
N LEU A 37 -1.39 -6.91 -1.69
CA LEU A 37 -1.71 -7.34 -3.06
C LEU A 37 -1.09 -8.71 -3.38
N LYS A 38 0.17 -8.94 -3.00
CA LYS A 38 0.80 -10.27 -3.13
C LYS A 38 0.08 -11.32 -2.31
N LYS A 39 -0.34 -10.98 -1.08
CA LYS A 39 -1.05 -11.89 -0.19
C LYS A 39 -2.45 -12.22 -0.73
N SER A 40 -3.20 -11.23 -1.21
CA SER A 40 -4.53 -11.38 -1.80
C SER A 40 -4.51 -12.18 -3.10
N THR A 41 -3.44 -12.06 -3.88
CA THR A 41 -3.23 -12.86 -5.10
C THR A 41 -2.54 -14.20 -4.84
N ASN A 42 -2.32 -14.56 -3.57
CA ASN A 42 -1.64 -15.78 -3.14
C ASN A 42 -0.27 -15.98 -3.84
N GLY A 43 0.43 -14.88 -4.13
CA GLY A 43 1.72 -14.87 -4.81
C GLY A 43 1.65 -14.99 -6.34
N ALA A 44 0.47 -14.91 -6.96
CA ALA A 44 0.33 -14.97 -8.41
C ALA A 44 1.04 -13.81 -9.14
N ILE A 45 1.27 -12.69 -8.46
CA ILE A 45 2.01 -11.54 -8.98
C ILE A 45 3.41 -11.43 -8.32
N THR A 46 4.38 -11.01 -9.11
CA THR A 46 5.74 -10.76 -8.61
C THR A 46 5.79 -9.54 -7.68
N GLY A 47 6.89 -9.40 -6.91
CA GLY A 47 7.11 -8.20 -6.09
C GLY A 47 7.01 -6.91 -6.90
N LYS A 48 7.65 -6.87 -8.07
CA LYS A 48 7.63 -5.69 -8.97
C LYS A 48 6.23 -5.34 -9.48
N GLN A 49 5.41 -6.34 -9.80
CA GLN A 49 4.02 -6.12 -10.22
C GLN A 49 3.16 -5.59 -9.07
N ALA A 50 3.36 -6.12 -7.87
CA ALA A 50 2.69 -5.65 -6.67
C ALA A 50 3.10 -4.22 -6.28
N ASP A 51 4.40 -3.90 -6.38
CA ASP A 51 4.93 -2.56 -6.17
C ASP A 51 4.38 -1.56 -7.18
N CYS A 52 4.33 -1.93 -8.46
CA CYS A 52 3.75 -1.11 -9.51
C CYS A 52 2.26 -0.86 -9.25
N ALA A 53 1.49 -1.91 -8.92
CA ALA A 53 0.08 -1.77 -8.59
C ALA A 53 -0.16 -0.94 -7.32
N ALA A 54 0.65 -1.14 -6.28
CA ALA A 54 0.60 -0.35 -5.06
C ALA A 54 0.93 1.13 -5.32
N LYS A 55 1.90 1.40 -6.19
CA LYS A 55 2.26 2.75 -6.61
C LYS A 55 1.09 3.40 -7.36
N ALA A 56 0.47 2.70 -8.30
CA ALA A 56 -0.71 3.19 -9.01
C ALA A 56 -1.86 3.56 -8.06
N ILE A 57 -2.07 2.78 -7.00
CA ILE A 57 -3.09 3.09 -5.98
C ILE A 57 -2.70 4.32 -5.16
N ILE A 58 -1.44 4.44 -4.74
CA ILE A 58 -0.99 5.59 -3.94
C ILE A 58 -0.93 6.88 -4.75
N ASP A 59 -0.60 6.80 -6.03
CA ASP A 59 -0.50 7.95 -6.93
C ASP A 59 -1.88 8.39 -7.47
N SER A 60 -2.91 7.60 -7.20
CA SER A 60 -4.26 7.90 -7.66
C SER A 60 -5.02 8.89 -6.79
N ASP A 61 -6.04 9.48 -7.41
CA ASP A 61 -7.06 10.32 -6.76
C ASP A 61 -8.00 9.54 -5.81
N LEU A 62 -7.68 8.28 -5.48
CA LEU A 62 -8.39 7.57 -4.42
C LEU A 62 -8.18 8.28 -3.09
N SER A 63 -9.27 8.42 -2.35
CA SER A 63 -9.27 8.90 -0.99
C SER A 63 -8.46 7.97 -0.09
N ASP A 64 -7.85 8.52 0.96
CA ASP A 64 -7.06 7.72 1.91
C ASP A 64 -7.86 6.56 2.52
N GLU A 65 -9.16 6.76 2.72
CA GLU A 65 -10.09 5.71 3.17
C GLU A 65 -10.25 4.58 2.15
N ALA A 66 -10.30 4.88 0.85
CA ALA A 66 -10.37 3.87 -0.21
C ALA A 66 -9.08 3.04 -0.26
N VAL A 67 -7.94 3.72 -0.20
CA VAL A 67 -6.62 3.09 -0.20
C VAL A 67 -6.44 2.20 1.05
N LYS A 68 -6.91 2.68 2.21
CA LYS A 68 -6.94 1.92 3.46
C LYS A 68 -7.87 0.71 3.36
N ALA A 69 -9.06 0.88 2.78
CA ALA A 69 -10.01 -0.22 2.58
C ALA A 69 -9.42 -1.34 1.72
N VAL A 70 -8.67 -1.00 0.67
CA VAL A 70 -7.95 -2.00 -0.14
C VAL A 70 -6.88 -2.71 0.70
N ALA A 71 -6.08 -1.97 1.46
CA ALA A 71 -5.02 -2.55 2.28
C ALA A 71 -5.54 -3.41 3.46
N GLU A 72 -6.71 -3.10 3.99
CA GLU A 72 -7.36 -3.82 5.09
C GLU A 72 -8.36 -4.87 4.61
N ASN A 73 -8.57 -5.00 3.29
CA ASN A 73 -9.61 -5.83 2.68
C ASN A 73 -11.01 -5.54 3.26
N ASN A 74 -11.28 -4.25 3.51
CA ASN A 74 -12.51 -3.81 4.17
C ASN A 74 -13.69 -3.81 3.20
N THR A 75 -14.49 -4.86 3.25
CA THR A 75 -15.70 -5.03 2.43
C THR A 75 -16.87 -4.11 2.83
N LYS A 76 -16.78 -3.42 3.98
CA LYS A 76 -17.81 -2.47 4.44
C LYS A 76 -17.57 -1.04 3.94
N TYR A 77 -16.43 -0.79 3.31
CA TYR A 77 -16.12 0.52 2.75
C TYR A 77 -17.08 0.82 1.59
N LYS A 78 -17.68 2.02 1.62
CA LYS A 78 -18.51 2.53 0.53
C LYS A 78 -17.70 3.59 -0.23
N PRO A 79 -17.30 3.31 -1.48
CA PRO A 79 -16.60 4.31 -2.29
C PRO A 79 -17.51 5.51 -2.56
N SER A 80 -16.92 6.70 -2.55
CA SER A 80 -17.59 7.90 -3.07
C SER A 80 -17.64 7.88 -4.61
N ASP A 81 -18.37 8.82 -5.22
CA ASP A 81 -18.39 8.97 -6.68
C ASP A 81 -16.97 9.28 -7.24
N GLN A 82 -16.19 10.07 -6.49
CA GLN A 82 -14.81 10.38 -6.83
C GLN A 82 -13.93 9.12 -6.77
N ASP A 83 -14.07 8.31 -5.72
CA ASP A 83 -13.33 7.06 -5.59
C ASP A 83 -13.72 6.06 -6.66
N THR A 84 -14.99 6.01 -7.04
CA THR A 84 -15.48 5.13 -8.10
C THR A 84 -14.87 5.50 -9.44
N LYS A 85 -14.75 6.80 -9.73
CA LYS A 85 -14.05 7.28 -10.93
C LYS A 85 -12.54 6.96 -10.86
N ALA A 86 -11.91 7.26 -9.74
CA ALA A 86 -10.49 6.99 -9.53
C ALA A 86 -10.16 5.49 -9.57
N GLN A 87 -11.05 4.61 -9.12
CA GLN A 87 -10.92 3.15 -9.24
C GLN A 87 -10.81 2.71 -10.69
N GLY A 88 -11.59 3.32 -11.60
CA GLY A 88 -11.52 3.01 -13.03
C GLY A 88 -10.17 3.37 -13.63
N ASP A 89 -9.63 4.53 -13.26
CA ASP A 89 -8.33 5.00 -13.75
C ASP A 89 -7.18 4.20 -13.12
N VAL A 90 -7.25 3.93 -11.81
CA VAL A 90 -6.35 3.00 -11.08
C VAL A 90 -6.33 1.62 -11.69
N SER A 91 -7.49 1.06 -12.03
CA SER A 91 -7.58 -0.29 -12.58
C SER A 91 -6.85 -0.40 -13.93
N LYS A 92 -6.83 0.68 -14.72
CA LYS A 92 -6.06 0.74 -15.98
C LYS A 92 -4.55 0.79 -15.70
N GLU A 93 -4.11 1.62 -14.76
CA GLU A 93 -2.70 1.72 -14.37
C GLU A 93 -2.19 0.41 -13.75
N ILE A 94 -2.97 -0.19 -12.84
CA ILE A 94 -2.70 -1.53 -12.31
C ILE A 94 -2.66 -2.54 -13.46
N GLY A 95 -3.59 -2.47 -14.42
CA GLY A 95 -3.59 -3.32 -15.62
C GLY A 95 -2.24 -3.31 -16.33
N LYS A 96 -1.65 -2.12 -16.55
CA LYS A 96 -0.31 -1.97 -17.14
C LYS A 96 0.80 -2.61 -16.30
N CYS A 97 0.61 -2.67 -14.97
CA CYS A 97 1.55 -3.31 -14.05
C CYS A 97 1.52 -4.83 -14.09
N ILE A 98 0.36 -5.45 -14.30
CA ILE A 98 0.19 -6.92 -14.27
C ILE A 98 0.19 -7.57 -15.66
N THR A 99 -0.13 -6.81 -16.71
CA THR A 99 0.19 -7.26 -18.07
C THR A 99 1.68 -7.52 -18.15
N PRO A 100 2.13 -8.65 -18.73
CA PRO A 100 3.53 -8.81 -19.04
C PRO A 100 3.92 -7.58 -19.86
N GLN A 101 4.85 -6.76 -19.35
CA GLN A 101 5.48 -5.74 -20.17
C GLN A 101 6.31 -6.47 -21.23
N THR A 102 5.66 -7.00 -22.26
CA THR A 102 6.28 -7.21 -23.54
C THR A 102 6.78 -5.83 -23.98
N PRO A 103 8.08 -5.65 -24.24
CA PRO A 103 8.57 -4.43 -24.85
C PRO A 103 8.11 -4.42 -26.30
N SER A 104 6.89 -3.94 -26.58
CA SER A 104 6.45 -3.39 -27.88
C SER A 104 4.93 -3.33 -27.95
N SER A 105 4.40 -2.12 -27.89
CA SER A 105 3.40 -1.68 -28.86
C SER A 105 3.86 -0.32 -29.38
N THR A 106 4.99 -0.33 -30.09
CA THR A 106 5.24 0.65 -31.15
C THR A 106 4.13 0.48 -32.19
N PRO A 107 3.43 1.55 -32.63
CA PRO A 107 2.56 1.45 -33.77
C PRO A 107 3.38 1.37 -35.08
N ALA A 108 2.89 0.53 -35.99
CA ALA A 108 3.09 0.55 -37.46
C ALA A 108 4.41 -0.06 -38.02
N PRO A 109 4.54 -0.34 -39.33
CA PRO A 109 3.79 0.19 -40.49
C PRO A 109 2.43 -0.49 -40.78
#